data_AF-A0A524D7S1-F1
#
_entry.id   AF-A0A524D7S1-F1
#
_cell.length_a   1.000
_cell.length_b   1.000
_cell.length_c   1.000
_cell.angle_alpha   90.00
_cell.angle_beta   90.00
_cell.angle_gamma   90.00
#
_symmetry.space_group_name_H-M   'P 1'
#
loop_
_entity.id
_entity.type
_entity.pdbx_description
1 polymer ?
#
loop_
_entity_poly.entity_id
_entity_poly.type
_entity_poly.pdbx_seq_one_letter_code
_entity_poly.pdbx_strand_id
1 'polypeptide(L)'
;MNRVSHMVFAFSMFVGLYTLLYAFSVYLSDLASLTELLLYYAAGGIIVSFVCVPILYYKAPHRRMRVRTTSNRGAVSAMTFVCFCLGSLAGTIAYQWNTGVTVYGNISIFIGALITITGALMPDWDILFLGISRHRNIIFHSMILPLLVVLTTILSVAARIADAGSPLAAGAEVEYYVAALFLLGYASHLYLDIFPSDANPLEILWRAVDVRQSAPTGLKPLGPLKISKKGARTWLVGHATGLVWIAVALLGLYFYNLGP
;
A
#
# COMPACT_ATOMS: atom_id res chain seq x y z
N MET A 1 -8.79 -13.77 2.59
CA MET A 1 -9.58 -12.64 3.16
C MET A 1 -10.50 -12.07 2.08
N ASN A 2 -11.23 -10.95 2.27
CA ASN A 2 -11.96 -10.30 1.17
C ASN A 2 -10.97 -9.53 0.28
N ARG A 3 -10.96 -9.80 -1.05
CA ARG A 3 -10.08 -9.14 -2.04
C ARG A 3 -10.20 -7.62 -2.03
N VAL A 4 -11.40 -7.09 -1.77
CA VAL A 4 -11.67 -5.65 -1.69
C VAL A 4 -10.91 -5.00 -0.54
N SER A 5 -10.78 -5.69 0.61
CA SER A 5 -10.02 -5.17 1.75
C SER A 5 -8.53 -5.01 1.42
N HIS A 6 -7.97 -5.98 0.68
CA HIS A 6 -6.59 -5.88 0.18
C HIS A 6 -6.42 -4.70 -0.78
N MET A 7 -7.34 -4.54 -1.73
CA MET A 7 -7.32 -3.43 -2.70
C MET A 7 -7.38 -2.06 -2.00
N VAL A 8 -8.26 -1.86 -1.02
CA VAL A 8 -8.44 -0.55 -0.36
C VAL A 8 -7.27 -0.18 0.55
N PHE A 9 -6.72 -1.13 1.30
CA PHE A 9 -5.55 -0.85 2.14
C PHE A 9 -4.30 -0.63 1.29
N ALA A 10 -4.13 -1.43 0.22
CA ALA A 10 -3.08 -1.22 -0.77
C ALA A 10 -3.16 0.15 -1.41
N PHE A 11 -4.37 0.54 -1.84
CA PHE A 11 -4.63 1.86 -2.39
C PHE A 11 -4.29 2.97 -1.38
N SER A 12 -4.59 2.77 -0.10
CA SER A 12 -4.25 3.75 0.95
C SER A 12 -2.73 3.89 1.14
N MET A 13 -1.98 2.79 1.12
CA MET A 13 -0.51 2.85 1.14
C MET A 13 0.04 3.50 -0.13
N PHE A 14 -0.51 3.18 -1.30
CA PHE A 14 -0.18 3.83 -2.56
C PHE A 14 -0.37 5.34 -2.45
N VAL A 15 -1.51 5.78 -1.94
CA VAL A 15 -1.81 7.19 -1.77
C VAL A 15 -0.78 7.90 -0.87
N GLY A 16 -0.43 7.31 0.28
CA GLY A 16 0.57 7.89 1.18
C GLY A 16 1.98 7.99 0.59
N LEU A 17 2.32 7.19 -0.43
CA LEU A 17 3.60 7.26 -1.15
C LEU A 17 3.49 8.09 -2.42
N TYR A 18 2.33 8.12 -3.08
CA TYR A 18 2.06 8.97 -4.23
C TYR A 18 2.15 10.46 -3.85
N THR A 19 1.91 10.81 -2.59
CA THR A 19 2.18 12.16 -2.08
C THR A 19 3.66 12.57 -2.11
N LEU A 20 4.60 11.63 -2.27
CA LEU A 20 6.00 11.96 -2.55
C LEU A 20 6.20 12.52 -3.97
N LEU A 21 5.42 12.07 -4.97
CA LEU A 21 5.47 12.67 -6.32
C LEU A 21 5.00 14.13 -6.28
N TYR A 22 3.94 14.39 -5.53
CA TYR A 22 3.45 15.74 -5.31
C TYR A 22 4.47 16.62 -4.58
N ALA A 23 5.11 16.08 -3.53
CA ALA A 23 6.18 16.77 -2.83
C ALA A 23 7.37 17.05 -3.75
N PHE A 24 7.81 16.06 -4.54
CA PHE A 24 8.88 16.24 -5.51
C PHE A 24 8.53 17.30 -6.56
N SER A 25 7.30 17.32 -7.05
CA SER A 25 6.82 18.31 -8.02
C SER A 25 6.82 19.73 -7.45
N VAL A 26 6.44 19.88 -6.17
CA VAL A 26 6.51 21.17 -5.46
C VAL A 26 7.97 21.56 -5.18
N TYR A 27 8.83 20.60 -4.82
CA TYR A 27 10.25 20.84 -4.58
C TYR A 27 10.97 21.39 -5.82
N LEU A 28 10.60 20.92 -7.01
CA LEU A 28 11.15 21.41 -8.28
C LEU A 28 10.48 22.70 -8.79
N SER A 29 9.45 23.21 -8.11
CA SER A 29 8.66 24.34 -8.59
C SER A 29 8.94 25.60 -7.78
N ASP A 30 9.11 26.73 -8.48
CA ASP A 30 9.20 28.05 -7.86
C ASP A 30 7.83 28.63 -7.46
N LEU A 31 6.73 27.91 -7.74
CA LEU A 31 5.36 28.40 -7.56
C LEU A 31 4.76 28.07 -6.18
N ALA A 32 5.44 27.25 -5.39
CA ALA A 32 4.84 26.63 -4.20
C ALA A 32 5.88 26.30 -3.12
N SER A 33 5.40 26.18 -1.88
CA SER A 33 6.21 25.74 -0.74
C SER A 33 5.89 24.30 -0.32
N LEU A 34 6.92 23.52 0.03
CA LEU A 34 6.76 22.20 0.65
C LEU A 34 6.07 22.28 2.01
N THR A 35 6.29 23.35 2.76
CA THR A 35 5.67 23.55 4.08
C THR A 35 4.16 23.74 3.93
N GLU A 36 3.73 24.50 2.93
CA GLU A 36 2.31 24.69 2.64
C GLU A 36 1.66 23.41 2.12
N LEU A 37 2.33 22.66 1.24
CA LEU A 37 1.88 21.33 0.83
C LEU A 37 1.66 20.42 2.05
N LEU A 38 2.60 20.41 3.00
CA LEU A 38 2.49 19.59 4.22
C LEU A 38 1.27 19.99 5.05
N LEU A 39 0.95 21.28 5.14
CA LEU A 39 -0.24 21.77 5.83
C LEU A 39 -1.51 21.25 5.15
N TYR A 40 -1.61 21.35 3.82
CA TYR A 40 -2.75 20.83 3.08
C TYR A 40 -2.89 19.31 3.20
N TYR A 41 -1.78 18.58 3.10
CA TYR A 41 -1.70 17.14 3.30
C TYR A 41 -2.21 16.74 4.70
N ALA A 42 -1.72 17.41 5.75
CA ALA A 42 -2.09 17.11 7.12
C ALA A 42 -3.55 17.51 7.40
N ALA A 43 -3.97 18.70 6.98
CA ALA A 43 -5.33 19.19 7.19
C ALA A 43 -6.37 18.28 6.51
N GLY A 44 -6.16 17.91 5.25
CA GLY A 44 -7.02 16.98 4.54
C GLY A 44 -7.13 15.63 5.25
N GLY A 45 -5.99 15.06 5.65
CA GLY A 45 -5.96 13.78 6.37
C GLY A 45 -6.68 13.84 7.72
N ILE A 46 -6.47 14.90 8.49
CA ILE A 46 -7.12 15.13 9.79
C ILE A 46 -8.64 15.29 9.62
N ILE A 47 -9.08 16.16 8.71
CA ILE A 47 -10.51 16.44 8.49
C ILE A 47 -11.26 15.16 8.11
N VAL A 48 -10.75 14.43 7.11
CA VAL A 48 -11.40 13.19 6.65
C VAL A 48 -11.36 12.11 7.73
N SER A 49 -10.26 11.98 8.47
CA SER A 49 -10.18 11.05 9.60
C SER A 49 -11.22 11.38 10.68
N PHE A 50 -11.34 12.65 11.06
CA PHE A 50 -12.23 13.10 12.12
C PHE A 50 -13.71 12.91 11.74
N VAL A 51 -14.06 13.09 10.47
CA VAL A 51 -15.44 12.91 9.97
C VAL A 51 -15.75 11.44 9.72
N CYS A 52 -14.91 10.74 8.95
CA CYS A 52 -15.21 9.40 8.45
C CYS A 52 -15.02 8.32 9.51
N VAL A 53 -13.97 8.37 10.34
CA VAL A 53 -13.67 7.28 11.29
C VAL A 53 -14.82 7.07 12.28
N PRO A 54 -15.44 8.10 12.91
CA PRO A 54 -16.59 7.90 13.78
C PRO A 54 -17.80 7.29 13.05
N ILE A 55 -18.08 7.73 11.81
CA ILE A 55 -19.19 7.22 10.99
C ILE A 55 -18.96 5.73 10.67
N LEU A 56 -17.77 5.39 10.18
CA LEU A 56 -17.39 4.02 9.84
C LEU A 56 -17.42 3.12 11.08
N TYR A 57 -16.87 3.60 12.20
CA TYR A 57 -16.89 2.89 13.46
C TYR A 57 -18.31 2.64 13.98
N TYR A 58 -19.22 3.61 13.84
CA TYR A 58 -20.61 3.45 14.26
C TYR A 58 -21.40 2.46 13.38
N LYS A 59 -21.06 2.40 12.08
CA LYS A 59 -21.62 1.44 11.13
C LYS A 59 -21.02 0.04 11.23
N ALA A 60 -19.99 -0.15 12.07
CA ALA A 60 -19.35 -1.44 12.26
C ALA A 60 -20.33 -2.52 12.75
N PRO A 61 -20.30 -3.72 12.16
CA PRO A 61 -21.23 -4.81 12.50
C PRO A 61 -21.03 -5.32 13.93
N HIS A 62 -19.87 -5.06 14.53
CA HIS A 62 -19.54 -5.48 15.90
C HIS A 62 -19.92 -4.45 16.97
N ARG A 63 -20.63 -3.35 16.62
CA ARG A 63 -20.98 -2.25 17.53
C ARG A 63 -21.68 -2.67 18.83
N ARG A 64 -22.31 -3.85 18.85
CA ARG A 64 -23.06 -4.40 20.00
C ARG A 64 -22.28 -5.44 20.83
N MET A 65 -21.04 -5.79 20.47
CA MET A 65 -20.25 -6.77 21.25
C MET A 65 -19.76 -6.14 22.56
N ARG A 66 -20.08 -6.78 23.69
CA ARG A 66 -19.75 -6.30 25.05
C ARG A 66 -18.26 -6.37 25.39
N VAL A 67 -17.48 -7.25 24.76
CA VAL A 67 -16.03 -7.38 24.99
C VAL A 67 -15.29 -6.83 23.78
N ARG A 68 -14.86 -5.56 23.87
CA ARG A 68 -14.02 -4.95 22.85
C ARG A 68 -12.58 -5.43 23.06
N THR A 69 -12.14 -6.43 22.31
CA THR A 69 -10.76 -6.95 22.37
C THR A 69 -9.77 -5.99 21.70
N THR A 70 -8.46 -6.25 21.86
CA THR A 70 -7.33 -5.54 21.19
C THR A 70 -7.50 -5.42 19.67
N SER A 71 -8.31 -6.28 19.07
CA SER A 71 -8.73 -6.26 17.66
C SER A 71 -9.44 -4.94 17.27
N ASN A 72 -10.27 -4.37 18.15
CA ASN A 72 -11.00 -3.11 17.87
C ASN A 72 -10.08 -1.88 17.82
N ARG A 73 -9.01 -1.85 18.62
CA ARG A 73 -8.03 -0.76 18.57
C ARG A 73 -7.26 -0.79 17.25
N GLY A 74 -6.85 -1.98 16.81
CA GLY A 74 -6.22 -2.18 15.49
C GLY A 74 -7.15 -1.79 14.33
N ALA A 75 -8.43 -2.13 14.43
CA ALA A 75 -9.45 -1.74 13.45
C ALA A 75 -9.57 -0.21 13.33
N VAL A 76 -9.70 0.50 14.45
CA VAL A 76 -9.75 1.98 14.46
C VAL A 76 -8.48 2.57 13.89
N SER A 77 -7.30 2.10 14.31
CA SER A 77 -6.03 2.62 13.79
C SER A 77 -5.89 2.49 12.28
N ALA A 78 -6.30 1.37 11.70
CA ALA A 78 -6.22 1.22 10.25
C ALA A 78 -7.37 1.90 9.49
N MET A 79 -8.56 2.08 10.09
CA MET A 79 -9.57 3.01 9.53
C MET A 79 -9.05 4.44 9.52
N THR A 80 -8.43 4.89 10.60
CA THR A 80 -7.78 6.21 10.69
C THR A 80 -6.69 6.34 9.64
N PHE A 81 -5.82 5.34 9.49
CA PHE A 81 -4.78 5.34 8.46
C PHE A 81 -5.36 5.50 7.04
N VAL A 82 -6.36 4.68 6.69
CA VAL A 82 -7.04 4.74 5.38
C VAL A 82 -7.67 6.12 5.15
N CYS A 83 -8.44 6.62 6.11
CA CYS A 83 -9.11 7.92 6.01
C CYS A 83 -8.10 9.07 5.93
N PHE A 84 -7.01 8.97 6.69
CA PHE A 84 -5.93 9.95 6.68
C PHE A 84 -5.27 9.99 5.30
N CYS A 85 -4.85 8.85 4.75
CA CYS A 85 -4.24 8.79 3.42
C CYS A 85 -5.16 9.39 2.35
N LEU A 86 -6.43 8.98 2.30
CA LEU A 86 -7.39 9.50 1.32
C LEU A 86 -7.63 11.01 1.47
N GLY A 87 -7.79 11.49 2.70
CA GLY A 87 -7.94 12.92 2.97
C GLY A 87 -6.69 13.71 2.63
N SER A 88 -5.52 13.17 2.91
CA SER A 88 -4.25 13.78 2.57
C SER A 88 -4.05 13.91 1.07
N LEU A 89 -4.46 12.91 0.27
CA LEU A 89 -4.49 13.04 -1.19
C LEU A 89 -5.39 14.18 -1.64
N ALA A 90 -6.61 14.26 -1.10
CA ALA A 90 -7.54 15.33 -1.44
C ALA A 90 -6.97 16.71 -1.11
N GLY A 91 -6.31 16.86 0.05
CA GLY A 91 -5.61 18.07 0.44
C GLY A 91 -4.46 18.41 -0.52
N THR A 92 -3.65 17.43 -0.88
CA THR A 92 -2.54 17.60 -1.84
C THR A 92 -3.03 17.98 -3.24
N ILE A 93 -4.10 17.36 -3.74
CA ILE A 93 -4.73 17.73 -5.02
C ILE A 93 -5.25 19.16 -4.97
N ALA A 94 -5.93 19.55 -3.89
CA ALA A 94 -6.44 20.91 -3.71
C ALA A 94 -5.30 21.95 -3.69
N TYR A 95 -4.17 21.62 -3.03
CA TYR A 95 -3.01 22.50 -3.03
C TYR A 95 -2.41 22.69 -4.42
N GLN A 96 -2.24 21.60 -5.17
CA GLN A 96 -1.75 21.70 -6.55
C GLN A 96 -2.71 22.48 -7.46
N TRP A 97 -4.02 22.26 -7.30
CA TRP A 97 -5.02 23.03 -8.03
C TRP A 97 -4.91 24.53 -7.75
N ASN A 98 -4.70 24.90 -6.48
CA ASN A 98 -4.59 26.29 -6.06
C ASN A 98 -3.28 26.96 -6.52
N THR A 99 -2.18 26.21 -6.55
CA THR A 99 -0.84 26.73 -6.89
C THR A 99 -0.50 26.64 -8.37
N GLY A 100 -1.19 25.78 -9.12
CA GLY A 100 -0.90 25.53 -10.53
C GLY A 100 0.37 24.70 -10.77
N VAL A 101 0.94 24.07 -9.73
CA VAL A 101 2.13 23.23 -9.85
C VAL A 101 1.82 21.99 -10.69
N THR A 102 2.55 21.82 -11.80
CA THR A 102 2.48 20.62 -12.64
C THR A 102 3.05 19.41 -11.91
N VAL A 103 2.39 18.25 -12.01
CA VAL A 103 2.90 16.97 -11.50
C VAL A 103 4.01 16.44 -12.40
N TYR A 104 5.24 16.38 -11.91
CA TYR A 104 6.37 15.75 -12.58
C TYR A 104 6.40 14.23 -12.33
N GLY A 105 6.90 13.46 -13.31
CA GLY A 105 7.08 12.00 -13.19
C GLY A 105 5.80 11.16 -13.36
N ASN A 106 4.71 11.73 -13.86
CA ASN A 106 3.40 11.10 -13.74
C ASN A 106 3.21 9.85 -14.63
N ILE A 107 3.45 8.66 -14.08
CA ILE A 107 2.59 7.53 -14.41
C ILE A 107 1.24 7.85 -13.80
N SER A 108 0.21 7.99 -14.65
CA SER A 108 -1.18 8.29 -14.25
C SER A 108 -1.52 7.63 -12.91
N ILE A 109 -2.09 8.40 -11.97
CA ILE A 109 -2.59 7.93 -10.65
C ILE A 109 -3.35 6.61 -10.82
N PHE A 110 -4.14 6.50 -11.89
CA PHE A 110 -4.91 5.33 -12.23
C PHE A 110 -4.02 4.09 -12.49
N ILE A 111 -2.99 4.23 -13.33
CA ILE A 111 -2.05 3.15 -13.64
C ILE A 111 -1.24 2.78 -12.39
N GLY A 112 -0.80 3.77 -11.61
CA GLY A 112 -0.10 3.52 -10.36
C GLY A 112 -0.94 2.71 -9.36
N ALA A 113 -2.21 3.11 -9.20
CA ALA A 113 -3.18 2.40 -8.37
C ALA A 113 -3.42 0.97 -8.85
N LEU A 114 -3.55 0.75 -10.16
CA LEU A 114 -3.71 -0.59 -10.73
C LEU A 114 -2.50 -1.48 -10.43
N ILE A 115 -1.27 -0.97 -10.58
CA ILE A 115 -0.04 -1.74 -10.28
C ILE A 115 0.00 -2.12 -8.80
N THR A 116 -0.27 -1.18 -7.90
CA THR A 116 -0.31 -1.47 -6.45
C THR A 116 -1.42 -2.48 -6.12
N ILE A 117 -2.61 -2.34 -6.70
CA ILE A 117 -3.70 -3.31 -6.51
C ILE A 117 -3.29 -4.70 -7.00
N THR A 118 -2.67 -4.81 -8.17
CA THR A 118 -2.15 -6.08 -8.68
C THR A 118 -1.13 -6.69 -7.71
N GLY A 119 -0.19 -5.89 -7.20
CA GLY A 119 0.75 -6.34 -6.17
C GLY A 119 0.06 -6.86 -4.91
N ALA A 120 -1.00 -6.20 -4.47
CA ALA A 120 -1.77 -6.59 -3.29
C ALA A 120 -2.63 -7.84 -3.48
N LEU A 121 -2.92 -8.23 -4.73
CA LEU A 121 -3.65 -9.46 -5.02
C LEU A 121 -2.72 -10.64 -5.31
N MET A 122 -1.46 -10.38 -5.63
CA MET A 122 -0.49 -11.43 -5.97
C MET A 122 -0.35 -12.51 -4.88
N PRO A 123 -0.31 -12.20 -3.56
CA PRO A 123 -0.22 -13.26 -2.56
C PRO A 123 -1.38 -14.27 -2.58
N ASP A 124 -2.58 -13.84 -2.99
CA ASP A 124 -3.77 -14.71 -3.12
C ASP A 124 -3.71 -15.63 -4.35
N TRP A 125 -2.73 -15.44 -5.24
CA TRP A 125 -2.59 -16.27 -6.44
C TRP A 125 -2.18 -17.70 -6.10
N ASP A 126 -1.67 -17.97 -4.89
CA ASP A 126 -1.42 -19.33 -4.41
C ASP A 126 -2.67 -20.22 -4.45
N ILE A 127 -3.86 -19.66 -4.19
CA ILE A 127 -5.15 -20.36 -4.27
C ILE A 127 -5.44 -20.80 -5.71
N LEU A 128 -5.25 -19.90 -6.68
CA LEU A 128 -5.56 -20.15 -8.08
C LEU A 128 -4.55 -21.13 -8.69
N PHE A 129 -3.26 -20.92 -8.46
CA PHE A 129 -2.21 -21.72 -9.10
C PHE A 129 -1.99 -23.07 -8.46
N LEU A 130 -2.17 -23.18 -7.14
CA LEU A 130 -1.89 -24.43 -6.43
C LEU A 130 -3.15 -25.24 -6.13
N GLY A 131 -4.34 -24.71 -6.44
CA GLY A 131 -5.63 -25.36 -6.15
C GLY A 131 -5.85 -25.61 -4.65
N ILE A 132 -5.13 -24.88 -3.79
CA ILE A 132 -5.13 -25.10 -2.34
C ILE A 132 -6.21 -24.26 -1.64
N SER A 133 -6.90 -24.88 -0.69
CA SER A 133 -7.87 -24.17 0.19
C SER A 133 -7.18 -23.42 1.34
N ARG A 134 -5.86 -23.61 1.52
CA ARG A 134 -5.04 -22.97 2.55
C ARG A 134 -4.19 -21.85 1.93
N HIS A 135 -4.64 -20.63 2.15
CA HIS A 135 -3.97 -19.36 1.90
C HIS A 135 -2.76 -19.22 2.82
N ARG A 136 -1.61 -18.80 2.28
CA ARG A 136 -0.28 -18.63 2.92
C ARG A 136 0.74 -19.69 2.52
N ASN A 137 0.89 -19.88 1.22
CA ASN A 137 2.08 -20.52 0.67
C ASN A 137 3.32 -19.64 0.94
N ILE A 138 4.43 -20.26 1.35
CA ILE A 138 5.67 -19.53 1.68
C ILE A 138 6.21 -18.72 0.50
N ILE A 139 6.03 -19.17 -0.74
CA ILE A 139 6.48 -18.49 -1.96
C ILE A 139 5.71 -17.17 -2.13
N PHE A 140 4.39 -17.23 -1.97
CA PHE A 140 3.46 -16.11 -2.18
C PHE A 140 3.27 -15.19 -0.98
N HIS A 141 3.73 -15.59 0.21
CA HIS A 141 3.58 -14.78 1.43
C HIS A 141 4.93 -14.41 2.06
N SER A 142 6.02 -14.54 1.31
CA SER A 142 7.36 -14.08 1.69
C SER A 142 7.88 -13.02 0.71
N MET A 143 9.11 -12.58 0.93
CA MET A 143 9.87 -11.74 0.01
C MET A 143 10.37 -12.47 -1.26
N ILE A 144 10.20 -13.79 -1.41
CA ILE A 144 10.80 -14.54 -2.53
C ILE A 144 10.36 -14.01 -3.90
N LEU A 145 9.05 -14.02 -4.19
CA LEU A 145 8.53 -13.50 -5.46
C LEU A 145 8.83 -12.00 -5.65
N PRO A 146 8.59 -11.13 -4.65
CA PRO A 146 8.97 -9.72 -4.73
C PRO A 146 10.45 -9.47 -5.06
N LEU A 147 11.37 -10.23 -4.46
CA LEU A 147 12.80 -10.08 -4.72
C LEU A 147 13.20 -10.54 -6.13
N LEU A 148 12.49 -11.50 -6.71
CA LEU A 148 12.67 -11.84 -8.12
C LEU A 148 12.27 -10.68 -9.03
N VAL A 149 11.15 -9.99 -8.74
CA VAL A 149 10.75 -8.78 -9.48
C VAL A 149 11.83 -7.71 -9.37
N VAL A 150 12.33 -7.43 -8.16
CA VAL A 150 13.43 -6.47 -7.93
C VAL A 150 14.68 -6.84 -8.71
N LEU A 151 15.07 -8.12 -8.68
CA LEU A 151 16.23 -8.60 -9.42
C LEU A 151 16.06 -8.38 -10.93
N THR A 152 14.91 -8.72 -11.50
CA THR A 152 14.65 -8.49 -12.93
C THR A 152 14.67 -7.02 -13.30
N THR A 153 14.13 -6.14 -12.44
CA THR A 153 14.19 -4.68 -12.62
C THR A 153 15.64 -4.19 -12.61
N ILE A 154 16.45 -4.59 -11.62
CA ILE A 154 17.85 -4.17 -11.53
C ILE A 154 18.64 -4.64 -12.76
N LEU A 155 18.44 -5.89 -13.19
CA LEU A 155 19.12 -6.43 -14.37
C LEU A 155 18.71 -5.71 -15.66
N SER A 156 17.42 -5.42 -15.84
CA SER A 156 16.94 -4.69 -17.02
C SER A 156 17.49 -3.26 -17.07
N VAL A 157 17.52 -2.57 -15.94
CA VAL A 157 18.11 -1.23 -15.86
C VAL A 157 19.62 -1.27 -16.09
N ALA A 158 20.33 -2.21 -15.47
CA ALA A 158 21.78 -2.35 -15.66
C ALA A 158 22.15 -2.62 -17.13
N ALA A 159 21.39 -3.46 -17.82
CA ALA A 159 21.58 -3.72 -19.25
C ALA A 159 21.40 -2.44 -20.08
N ARG A 160 20.37 -1.63 -19.81
CA ARG A 160 20.16 -0.36 -20.54
C ARG A 160 21.26 0.67 -20.27
N ILE A 161 21.72 0.78 -19.03
CA ILE A 161 22.83 1.67 -18.68
C ILE A 161 24.11 1.24 -19.43
N ALA A 162 24.36 -0.06 -19.50
CA ALA A 162 25.50 -0.60 -20.25
C ALA A 162 25.38 -0.30 -21.76
N ASP A 163 24.20 -0.48 -22.34
CA ASP A 163 23.95 -0.20 -23.77
C ASP A 163 23.98 1.29 -24.11
N ALA A 164 23.45 2.14 -23.23
CA ALA A 164 23.41 3.59 -23.43
C ALA A 164 24.77 4.28 -23.20
N GLY A 165 25.72 3.61 -22.53
CA GLY A 165 27.00 4.19 -22.15
C GLY A 165 26.89 5.37 -21.17
N SER A 166 25.75 5.52 -20.50
CA SER A 166 25.40 6.62 -19.60
C SER A 166 24.71 6.07 -18.35
N PRO A 167 25.02 6.59 -17.15
CA PRO A 167 24.30 6.20 -15.92
C PRO A 167 22.82 6.59 -15.95
N LEU A 168 22.44 7.52 -16.85
CA LEU A 168 21.06 7.92 -17.12
C LEU A 168 20.62 7.25 -18.42
N ALA A 169 19.83 6.19 -18.31
CA ALA A 169 19.18 5.54 -19.45
C ALA A 169 17.69 5.88 -19.44
N ALA A 170 17.17 6.45 -20.53
CA ALA A 170 15.77 6.85 -20.64
C ALA A 170 14.82 5.65 -20.38
N GLY A 171 13.88 5.83 -19.45
CA GLY A 171 12.89 4.82 -19.07
C GLY A 171 13.36 3.83 -17.99
N ALA A 172 14.60 3.93 -17.51
CA ALA A 172 15.08 3.13 -16.36
C ALA A 172 14.40 3.55 -15.05
N GLU A 173 14.11 4.84 -14.91
CA GLU A 173 13.38 5.44 -13.80
C GLU A 173 11.97 4.83 -13.67
N VAL A 174 11.28 4.62 -14.81
CA VAL A 174 9.93 4.05 -14.85
C VAL A 174 9.91 2.64 -14.25
N GLU A 175 10.94 1.84 -14.49
CA GLU A 175 11.00 0.48 -13.96
C GLU A 175 11.15 0.45 -12.43
N TYR A 176 11.98 1.33 -11.87
CA TYR A 176 12.10 1.48 -10.43
C TYR A 176 10.76 1.88 -9.80
N TYR A 177 10.04 2.80 -10.44
CA TYR A 177 8.74 3.25 -9.97
C TYR A 177 7.68 2.13 -10.03
N VAL A 178 7.58 1.41 -11.15
CA VAL A 178 6.63 0.29 -11.32
C VAL A 178 6.92 -0.83 -10.31
N ALA A 179 8.19 -1.20 -10.14
CA ALA A 179 8.59 -2.20 -9.16
C ALA A 179 8.23 -1.76 -7.74
N ALA A 180 8.55 -0.52 -7.36
CA ALA A 180 8.20 0.01 -6.04
C ALA A 180 6.70 -0.05 -5.75
N LEU A 181 5.87 0.35 -6.71
CA LEU A 181 4.41 0.30 -6.58
C LEU A 181 3.88 -1.12 -6.40
N PHE A 182 4.44 -2.08 -7.12
CA PHE A 182 4.09 -3.49 -6.99
C PHE A 182 4.47 -4.04 -5.60
N LEU A 183 5.71 -3.78 -5.15
CA LEU A 183 6.20 -4.21 -3.83
C LEU A 183 5.34 -3.63 -2.72
N LEU A 184 4.92 -2.38 -2.86
CA LEU A 184 4.06 -1.71 -1.89
C LEU A 184 2.70 -2.40 -1.77
N GLY A 185 2.09 -2.73 -2.91
CA GLY A 185 0.88 -3.52 -2.98
C GLY A 185 1.04 -4.84 -2.25
N TYR A 186 2.11 -5.58 -2.58
CA TYR A 186 2.42 -6.86 -1.97
C TYR A 186 2.63 -6.75 -0.45
N ALA A 187 3.40 -5.76 0.01
CA ALA A 187 3.62 -5.49 1.42
C ALA A 187 2.31 -5.19 2.17
N SER A 188 1.41 -4.42 1.54
CA SER A 188 0.11 -4.08 2.11
C SER A 188 -0.73 -5.32 2.39
N HIS A 189 -0.67 -6.32 1.51
CA HIS A 189 -1.33 -7.60 1.70
C HIS A 189 -0.75 -8.33 2.90
N LEU A 190 0.57 -8.44 3.00
CA LEU A 190 1.24 -9.12 4.11
C LEU A 190 0.95 -8.45 5.46
N TYR A 191 0.88 -7.11 5.51
CA TYR A 191 0.45 -6.37 6.69
C TYR A 191 -0.99 -6.66 7.06
N LEU A 192 -1.91 -6.69 6.10
CA LEU A 192 -3.31 -7.01 6.38
C LEU A 192 -3.48 -8.42 6.92
N ASP A 193 -2.63 -9.34 6.47
CA ASP A 193 -2.66 -10.74 6.86
C ASP A 193 -2.30 -11.01 8.33
N ILE A 194 -1.89 -9.98 9.08
CA ILE A 194 -1.70 -10.06 10.54
C ILE A 194 -2.98 -9.80 11.33
N PHE A 195 -3.98 -9.16 10.71
CA PHE A 195 -5.21 -8.82 11.39
C PHE A 195 -6.12 -10.06 11.47
N PRO A 196 -6.67 -10.38 12.65
CA PRO A 196 -7.76 -11.32 12.71
C PRO A 196 -8.93 -10.77 11.89
N SER A 197 -9.62 -11.63 11.17
CA SER A 197 -10.67 -11.25 10.21
C SER A 197 -11.78 -10.41 10.82
N ASP A 198 -12.20 -10.74 12.04
CA ASP A 198 -13.21 -10.06 12.86
C ASP A 198 -12.75 -8.69 13.37
N ALA A 199 -11.47 -8.36 13.14
CA ALA A 199 -10.82 -7.10 13.44
C ALA A 199 -10.46 -6.31 12.18
N ASN A 200 -10.80 -6.82 10.99
CA ASN A 200 -10.37 -6.19 9.76
C ASN A 200 -11.09 -4.82 9.65
N PRO A 201 -10.34 -3.71 9.65
CA PRO A 201 -10.87 -2.34 9.56
C PRO A 201 -11.85 -2.13 8.40
N LEU A 202 -11.74 -2.98 7.37
CA LEU A 202 -12.51 -2.90 6.14
C LEU A 202 -13.64 -3.94 6.06
N GLU A 203 -13.68 -4.94 6.96
CA GLU A 203 -14.91 -5.72 7.17
C GLU A 203 -16.02 -4.80 7.74
N ILE A 204 -15.63 -3.77 8.51
CA ILE A 204 -16.51 -2.70 8.97
C ILE A 204 -17.08 -1.88 7.80
N LEU A 205 -16.24 -1.46 6.84
CA LEU A 205 -16.66 -0.75 5.63
C LEU A 205 -17.53 -1.63 4.73
N TRP A 206 -17.23 -2.93 4.62
CA TRP A 206 -17.97 -3.87 3.79
C TRP A 206 -19.34 -4.22 4.37
N ARG A 207 -19.43 -4.55 5.67
CA ARG A 207 -20.71 -4.81 6.32
C ARG A 207 -21.58 -3.57 6.52
N ALA A 208 -21.01 -2.37 6.38
CA ALA A 208 -21.79 -1.15 6.25
C ALA A 208 -22.56 -1.05 4.92
N VAL A 209 -22.15 -1.82 3.89
CA VAL A 209 -22.79 -1.91 2.57
C VAL A 209 -23.60 -3.21 2.41
N ASP A 210 -23.10 -4.35 2.90
CA ASP A 210 -23.82 -5.64 2.93
C ASP A 210 -23.55 -6.44 4.22
N VAL A 211 -24.56 -6.49 5.10
CA VAL A 211 -24.49 -7.10 6.44
C VAL A 211 -24.39 -8.63 6.40
N ARG A 212 -24.73 -9.29 5.27
CA ARG A 212 -24.80 -10.76 5.18
C ARG A 212 -23.49 -11.43 4.78
N GLN A 213 -22.48 -10.68 4.34
CA GLN A 213 -21.17 -11.23 3.99
C GLN A 213 -20.17 -11.06 5.13
N SER A 214 -19.53 -12.16 5.53
CA SER A 214 -18.42 -12.18 6.51
C SER A 214 -17.08 -12.40 5.83
N ALA A 215 -16.03 -11.73 6.32
CA ALA A 215 -14.67 -11.97 5.83
C ALA A 215 -14.16 -13.35 6.32
N PRO A 216 -13.44 -14.13 5.49
CA PRO A 216 -12.91 -15.44 5.88
C PRO A 216 -11.97 -15.31 7.08
N THR A 217 -12.17 -16.14 8.12
CA THR A 217 -11.57 -15.90 9.43
C THR A 217 -10.20 -16.52 9.72
N GLY A 218 -9.31 -15.72 10.34
CA GLY A 218 -8.15 -16.17 11.13
C GLY A 218 -6.79 -16.31 10.43
N LEU A 219 -5.70 -16.27 11.22
CA LEU A 219 -4.37 -16.74 10.83
C LEU A 219 -4.47 -18.23 10.48
N LYS A 220 -4.59 -18.56 9.19
CA LYS A 220 -4.50 -19.95 8.72
C LYS A 220 -3.05 -20.43 8.81
N PRO A 221 -2.81 -21.70 9.17
CA PRO A 221 -1.46 -22.24 9.22
C PRO A 221 -0.80 -22.12 7.83
N LEU A 222 0.41 -21.54 7.79
CA LEU A 222 1.32 -21.59 6.63
C LEU A 222 1.48 -23.05 6.21
N GLY A 223 1.45 -23.34 4.91
CA GLY A 223 1.29 -24.66 4.29
C GLY A 223 2.15 -25.83 4.84
N PRO A 224 2.93 -26.56 4.04
CA PRO A 224 3.71 -27.70 4.55
C PRO A 224 4.85 -27.29 5.50
N LEU A 225 5.33 -26.04 5.40
CA LEU A 225 6.32 -25.44 6.30
C LEU A 225 5.61 -24.71 7.45
N LYS A 226 5.58 -25.36 8.61
CA LYS A 226 4.90 -24.85 9.81
C LYS A 226 5.75 -23.79 10.52
N ILE A 227 5.54 -22.51 10.23
CA ILE A 227 5.94 -21.45 11.17
C ILE A 227 4.95 -21.49 12.33
N SER A 228 5.43 -21.45 13.56
CA SER A 228 4.56 -21.42 14.74
C SER A 228 3.61 -20.21 14.67
N LYS A 229 2.38 -20.35 15.16
CA LYS A 229 1.43 -19.22 15.24
C LYS A 229 2.02 -18.00 15.95
N LYS A 230 2.94 -18.22 16.89
CA LYS A 230 3.69 -17.18 17.63
C LYS A 230 4.69 -16.43 16.75
N GLY A 231 5.32 -17.11 15.78
CA GLY A 231 6.32 -16.54 14.85
C GLY A 231 5.75 -16.01 13.53
N ALA A 232 4.56 -16.49 13.11
CA ALA A 232 3.96 -16.13 11.82
C ALA A 232 3.70 -14.61 11.68
N ARG A 233 3.29 -13.94 12.76
CA ARG A 233 3.09 -12.49 12.76
C ARG A 233 4.40 -11.73 12.54
N THR A 234 5.43 -12.04 13.33
CA THR A 234 6.75 -11.40 13.19
C THR A 234 7.35 -11.66 11.81
N TRP A 235 7.16 -12.87 11.27
CA TRP A 235 7.61 -13.23 9.94
C TRP A 235 6.92 -12.39 8.85
N LEU A 236 5.58 -12.32 8.85
CA LEU A 236 4.83 -11.50 7.89
C LEU A 236 5.17 -10.01 7.99
N VAL A 237 5.24 -9.47 9.21
CA VAL A 237 5.62 -8.07 9.44
C VAL A 237 7.05 -7.80 8.98
N GLY A 238 7.98 -8.72 9.25
CA GLY A 238 9.37 -8.60 8.82
C GLY A 238 9.50 -8.52 7.30
N HIS A 239 8.85 -9.45 6.58
CA HIS A 239 8.80 -9.42 5.12
C HIS A 239 8.14 -8.16 4.59
N ALA A 240 6.95 -7.81 5.10
CA ALA A 240 6.23 -6.60 4.68
C ALA A 240 7.09 -5.33 4.87
N THR A 241 7.74 -5.21 6.02
CA THR A 241 8.59 -4.05 6.36
C THR A 241 9.83 -4.00 5.47
N GLY A 242 10.47 -5.14 5.21
CA GLY A 242 11.58 -5.22 4.27
C GLY A 242 11.18 -4.79 2.85
N LEU A 243 10.00 -5.21 2.38
CA LEU A 243 9.46 -4.81 1.08
C LEU A 243 9.19 -3.31 1.01
N VAL A 244 8.65 -2.70 2.07
CA VAL A 244 8.46 -1.25 2.14
C VAL A 244 9.81 -0.52 2.03
N TRP A 245 10.84 -0.96 2.75
CA TRP A 245 12.17 -0.35 2.65
C TRP A 245 12.76 -0.44 1.24
N ILE A 246 12.62 -1.60 0.59
CA ILE A 246 13.06 -1.76 -0.80
C ILE A 246 12.26 -0.85 -1.73
N ALA A 247 10.93 -0.77 -1.57
CA ALA A 247 10.09 0.11 -2.36
C ALA A 247 10.50 1.59 -2.21
N VAL A 248 10.79 2.03 -0.98
CA VAL A 248 11.29 3.39 -0.71
C VAL A 248 12.66 3.62 -1.36
N ALA A 249 13.57 2.66 -1.30
CA ALA A 249 14.87 2.76 -1.97
C ALA A 249 14.73 2.87 -3.49
N LEU A 250 13.86 2.07 -4.10
CA LEU A 250 13.56 2.14 -5.54
C LEU A 250 12.90 3.47 -5.91
N LEU A 251 12.00 4.01 -5.09
CA LEU A 251 11.46 5.36 -5.29
C LEU A 251 12.54 6.43 -5.18
N GLY A 252 13.49 6.29 -4.25
CA GLY A 252 14.65 7.18 -4.16
C GLY A 252 15.49 7.18 -5.44
N LEU A 253 15.77 5.99 -5.99
CA LEU A 253 16.44 5.86 -7.28
C LEU A 253 15.63 6.48 -8.42
N TYR A 254 14.32 6.26 -8.44
CA TYR A 254 13.43 6.89 -9.40
C TYR A 254 13.52 8.42 -9.35
N PHE A 255 13.38 9.03 -8.18
CA PHE A 255 13.48 10.49 -8.03
C PHE A 255 14.87 11.03 -8.38
N TYR A 256 15.94 10.30 -8.03
CA TYR A 256 17.30 10.64 -8.41
C TYR A 256 17.48 10.70 -9.93
N ASN A 257 16.87 9.76 -10.66
CA ASN A 257 16.93 9.72 -12.12
C ASN A 257 15.93 10.68 -12.81
N LEU A 258 14.98 11.25 -12.08
CA LEU A 258 14.09 12.32 -12.57
C LEU A 258 14.67 13.72 -12.40
N GLY A 259 15.64 13.90 -11.50
CA GLY A 259 16.26 15.19 -11.24
C GLY A 259 17.09 15.68 -12.44
N PRO A 260 17.20 17.01 -12.64
CA PRO A 260 18.10 17.59 -13.63
C PRO A 260 19.58 17.31 -13.33
#